data_AF-A0A4Q3L8M1-F1
#
_entry.id   AF-A0A4Q3L8M1-F1
#
_cell.length_a   1.000
_cell.length_b   1.000
_cell.length_c   1.000
_cell.angle_alpha   90.00
_cell.angle_beta   90.00
_cell.angle_gamma   90.00
#
_symmetry.space_group_name_H-M   'P 1'
#
loop_
_entity.id
_entity.type
_entity.pdbx_description
1 polymer ?
#
loop_
_entity_poly.entity_id
_entity_poly.type
_entity_poly.pdbx_seq_one_letter_code
_entity_poly.pdbx_strand_id
1 'polypeptide(L)'
;MTFSYTGAASGPVGAVRFAIGDTIEATSRISDEDIAYLLEQTNGNVRQAARLACENIIASLSGLCDQSVGSVSKSFSQIRDGYKATLVMLKSRTSYLGGKPFVGGVSRMANAIDARNPDRVRPQFTTQMLRDRRRDAPEYRRHGLGVTFDERLDADGTTDGDGDGR
;
A
#
# COMPACT_ATOMS: atom_id res chain seq x y z
N MET A 1 -22.41 -36.22 -2.41
CA MET A 1 -21.29 -35.33 -2.11
C MET A 1 -20.02 -36.09 -2.44
N THR A 2 -19.26 -35.63 -3.42
CA THR A 2 -17.95 -36.20 -3.70
C THR A 2 -16.92 -35.49 -2.82
N PHE A 3 -16.08 -36.27 -2.15
CA PHE A 3 -14.97 -35.76 -1.36
C PHE A 3 -13.68 -36.39 -1.89
N SER A 4 -12.76 -35.55 -2.33
CA SER A 4 -11.43 -35.97 -2.74
C SER A 4 -10.38 -35.03 -2.13
N TYR A 5 -9.54 -35.58 -1.27
CA TYR A 5 -8.37 -34.88 -0.74
C TYR A 5 -7.19 -35.84 -0.62
N THR A 6 -6.24 -35.70 -1.54
CA THR A 6 -4.97 -36.45 -1.52
C THR A 6 -3.76 -35.53 -1.24
N GLY A 7 -4.00 -34.24 -1.01
CA GLY A 7 -2.99 -33.24 -0.64
C GLY A 7 -3.20 -31.87 -1.29
N ALA A 8 -2.54 -30.84 -0.76
CA ALA A 8 -2.65 -29.47 -1.25
C ALA A 8 -2.17 -29.28 -2.70
N ALA A 9 -1.28 -30.17 -3.17
CA ALA A 9 -0.75 -30.17 -4.54
C ALA A 9 -1.56 -31.04 -5.53
N SER A 10 -2.63 -31.70 -5.07
CA SER A 10 -3.46 -32.61 -5.90
C SER A 10 -4.25 -31.88 -6.99
N GLY A 11 -4.37 -30.56 -6.92
CA GLY A 11 -5.16 -29.75 -7.84
C GLY A 11 -5.76 -28.53 -7.17
N PRO A 12 -6.46 -27.67 -7.92
CA PRO A 12 -7.01 -26.42 -7.40
C PRO A 12 -8.08 -26.67 -6.32
N VAL A 13 -8.88 -27.74 -6.44
CA VAL A 13 -9.87 -28.15 -5.42
C VAL A 13 -9.18 -28.53 -4.10
N GLY A 14 -8.15 -29.38 -4.17
CA GLY A 14 -7.34 -29.75 -2.99
C GLY A 14 -6.63 -28.56 -2.35
N ALA A 15 -6.16 -27.60 -3.17
CA ALA A 15 -5.56 -26.36 -2.68
C ALA A 15 -6.57 -25.47 -1.93
N VAL A 16 -7.81 -25.38 -2.42
CA VAL A 16 -8.90 -24.68 -1.70
C VAL A 16 -9.22 -25.38 -0.38
N ARG A 17 -9.38 -26.71 -0.39
CA ARG A 17 -9.62 -27.51 0.84
C ARG A 17 -8.54 -27.31 1.89
N PHE A 18 -7.28 -27.35 1.47
CA PHE A 18 -6.15 -27.06 2.35
C PHE A 18 -6.20 -25.63 2.92
N ALA A 19 -6.54 -24.64 2.09
CA ALA A 19 -6.60 -23.24 2.52
C ALA A 19 -7.71 -22.97 3.54
N ILE A 20 -8.84 -23.67 3.45
CA ILE A 20 -9.95 -23.56 4.41
C ILE A 20 -9.77 -24.47 5.64
N GLY A 21 -8.84 -25.43 5.58
CA GLY A 21 -8.60 -26.43 6.63
C GLY A 21 -9.57 -27.61 6.61
N ASP A 22 -10.27 -27.83 5.49
CA ASP A 22 -11.26 -28.91 5.33
C ASP A 22 -10.63 -30.14 4.65
N THR A 23 -9.75 -30.82 5.39
CA THR A 23 -8.90 -31.91 4.88
C THR A 23 -9.37 -33.31 5.29
N ILE A 24 -10.39 -33.42 6.14
CA ILE A 24 -10.87 -34.68 6.70
C ILE A 24 -12.28 -34.95 6.20
N GLU A 25 -12.49 -36.09 5.55
CA GLU A 25 -13.77 -36.48 4.93
C GLU A 25 -14.93 -36.47 5.93
N ALA A 26 -14.73 -37.04 7.12
CA ALA A 26 -15.74 -37.15 8.16
C ALA A 26 -16.25 -35.79 8.68
N THR A 27 -15.46 -34.72 8.50
CA THR A 27 -15.81 -33.36 8.93
C THR A 27 -16.10 -32.44 7.76
N SER A 28 -16.06 -32.93 6.53
CA SER A 28 -16.24 -32.13 5.32
C SER A 28 -17.55 -31.38 5.32
N ARG A 29 -17.49 -30.08 5.02
CA ARG A 29 -18.67 -29.19 5.02
C ARG A 29 -19.05 -28.70 3.63
N ILE A 30 -18.17 -28.89 2.66
CA ILE A 30 -18.38 -28.47 1.27
C ILE A 30 -18.07 -29.63 0.33
N SER A 31 -18.81 -29.73 -0.77
CA SER A 31 -18.59 -30.75 -1.80
C SER A 31 -17.50 -30.31 -2.79
N ASP A 32 -16.89 -31.27 -3.48
CA ASP A 32 -15.91 -30.94 -4.53
C ASP A 32 -16.55 -30.17 -5.70
N GLU A 33 -17.81 -30.46 -6.01
CA GLU A 33 -18.57 -29.79 -7.06
C GLU A 33 -18.79 -28.31 -6.74
N ASP A 34 -19.13 -27.99 -5.48
CA ASP A 34 -19.28 -26.60 -5.03
C ASP A 34 -17.95 -25.85 -5.07
N ILE A 35 -16.84 -26.51 -4.71
CA ILE A 35 -15.51 -25.90 -4.80
C ILE A 35 -15.14 -25.64 -6.26
N ALA A 36 -15.43 -26.57 -7.17
CA ALA A 36 -15.19 -26.40 -8.59
C ALA A 36 -15.97 -25.21 -9.15
N TYR A 37 -17.24 -25.06 -8.76
CA TYR A 37 -18.07 -23.92 -9.11
C TYR A 37 -17.47 -22.58 -8.61
N LEU A 38 -17.01 -22.53 -7.36
CA LEU A 38 -16.38 -21.33 -6.80
C LEU A 38 -15.04 -20.98 -7.47
N LEU A 39 -14.29 -22.00 -7.91
CA LEU A 39 -13.08 -21.81 -8.69
C LEU A 39 -13.39 -21.24 -10.08
N GLU A 40 -14.45 -21.70 -10.73
CA GLU A 40 -14.91 -21.13 -12.01
C GLU A 40 -15.31 -19.66 -11.85
N GLN A 41 -16.10 -19.32 -10.82
CA GLN A 41 -16.49 -17.93 -10.53
C GLN A 41 -15.32 -16.99 -10.28
N THR A 42 -14.20 -17.51 -9.76
CA THR A 42 -13.02 -16.70 -9.38
C THR A 42 -11.90 -16.77 -10.40
N ASN A 43 -12.18 -17.27 -11.62
CA ASN A 43 -11.20 -17.47 -12.69
C ASN A 43 -9.98 -18.30 -12.25
N GLY A 44 -10.22 -19.35 -11.46
CA GLY A 44 -9.19 -20.25 -10.94
C GLY A 44 -8.38 -19.67 -9.77
N ASN A 45 -8.76 -18.52 -9.21
CA ASN A 45 -8.05 -17.96 -8.07
C ASN A 45 -8.40 -18.69 -6.77
N VAL A 46 -7.56 -19.66 -6.41
CA VAL A 46 -7.66 -20.49 -5.20
C VAL A 46 -7.92 -19.67 -3.92
N ARG A 47 -7.27 -18.51 -3.75
CA ARG A 47 -7.43 -17.72 -2.52
C ARG A 47 -8.78 -17.01 -2.45
N GLN A 48 -9.30 -16.55 -3.58
CA GLN A 48 -10.63 -15.95 -3.64
C GLN A 48 -11.71 -17.03 -3.51
N ALA A 49 -11.55 -18.17 -4.19
CA ALA A 49 -12.43 -19.32 -4.04
C ALA A 49 -12.50 -19.81 -2.59
N ALA A 50 -11.36 -19.89 -1.89
CA ALA A 50 -11.31 -20.27 -0.48
C ALA A 50 -12.07 -19.29 0.43
N ARG A 51 -12.06 -17.99 0.14
CA ARG A 51 -12.83 -17.00 0.90
C ARG A 51 -14.33 -17.21 0.72
N LEU A 52 -14.77 -17.36 -0.53
CA LEU A 52 -16.18 -17.62 -0.84
C LEU A 52 -16.66 -18.93 -0.24
N ALA A 53 -15.81 -19.97 -0.26
CA ALA A 53 -16.10 -21.25 0.38
C ALA A 53 -16.28 -21.08 1.90
N CYS A 54 -15.39 -20.34 2.57
CA CYS A 54 -15.56 -20.01 3.99
C CYS A 54 -16.84 -19.20 4.26
N GLU A 55 -17.18 -18.23 3.41
CA GLU A 55 -18.41 -17.44 3.55
C GLU A 55 -19.67 -18.30 3.41
N ASN A 56 -19.70 -19.25 2.47
CA ASN A 56 -20.78 -20.22 2.33
C ASN A 56 -20.90 -21.15 3.55
N ILE A 57 -19.79 -21.64 4.09
CA ILE A 57 -19.78 -22.47 5.30
C ILE A 57 -20.29 -21.67 6.51
N ILE A 58 -19.88 -20.40 6.64
CA ILE A 58 -20.36 -19.52 7.71
C ILE A 58 -21.87 -19.28 7.56
N ALA A 59 -22.36 -19.05 6.33
CA ALA A 59 -23.77 -18.83 6.06
C ALA A 59 -24.62 -20.05 6.45
N SER A 60 -24.19 -21.27 6.07
CA SER A 60 -24.90 -22.50 6.43
C SER A 60 -24.90 -22.74 7.95
N LEU A 61 -23.78 -22.47 8.63
CA LEU A 61 -23.69 -22.60 10.09
C LEU A 61 -24.45 -21.50 10.85
N SER A 62 -24.70 -20.34 10.24
CA SER A 62 -25.40 -19.23 10.89
C SER A 62 -26.90 -19.50 11.07
N GLY A 63 -27.48 -20.39 10.27
CA GLY A 63 -28.86 -20.84 10.43
C GLY A 63 -29.05 -21.92 11.50
N LEU A 64 -27.97 -22.48 12.05
CA LEU A 64 -28.02 -23.56 13.02
C LEU A 64 -27.89 -23.02 14.45
N CYS A 65 -28.75 -23.49 15.35
CA CYS A 65 -28.63 -23.24 16.78
C CYS A 65 -27.72 -24.29 17.44
N ASP A 66 -27.14 -23.92 18.59
CA ASP A 66 -26.39 -24.86 19.42
C ASP A 66 -27.34 -25.91 20.01
N GLN A 67 -26.93 -27.17 19.96
CA GLN A 67 -27.78 -28.30 20.37
C GLN A 67 -27.14 -29.03 21.54
N SER A 68 -27.93 -29.31 22.58
CA SER A 68 -27.52 -30.13 23.72
C SER A 68 -28.53 -31.24 23.92
N VAL A 69 -28.07 -32.49 23.89
CA VAL A 69 -28.89 -33.69 24.14
C VAL A 69 -28.24 -34.46 25.29
N GLY A 70 -28.86 -34.38 26.47
CA GLY A 70 -28.31 -34.99 27.69
C GLY A 70 -26.94 -34.39 28.04
N SER A 71 -25.91 -35.23 28.12
CA SER A 71 -24.52 -34.84 28.41
C SER A 71 -23.70 -34.44 27.18
N VAL A 72 -24.25 -34.58 25.96
CA VAL A 72 -23.54 -34.28 24.72
C VAL A 72 -24.03 -32.93 24.17
N SER A 73 -23.10 -31.99 24.04
CA SER A 73 -23.35 -30.67 23.45
C SER A 73 -22.60 -30.51 22.12
N LYS A 74 -23.29 -30.00 21.09
CA LYS A 74 -22.70 -29.57 19.83
C LYS A 74 -22.85 -28.06 19.68
N SER A 75 -21.72 -27.37 19.76
CA SER A 75 -21.64 -25.91 19.63
C SER A 75 -21.33 -25.53 18.18
N PHE A 76 -22.37 -25.31 17.38
CA PHE A 76 -22.23 -24.84 16.00
C PHE A 76 -21.75 -23.38 15.95
N SER A 77 -22.07 -22.58 16.96
CA SER A 77 -21.57 -21.21 17.15
C SER A 77 -20.04 -21.16 17.20
N GLN A 78 -19.41 -22.07 17.94
CA GLN A 78 -17.95 -22.16 18.05
C GLN A 78 -17.30 -22.53 16.73
N ILE A 79 -17.87 -23.49 15.99
CA ILE A 79 -17.38 -23.88 14.66
C ILE A 79 -17.44 -22.69 13.70
N ARG A 80 -18.58 -22.00 13.67
CA ARG A 80 -18.78 -20.79 12.86
C ARG A 80 -17.73 -19.73 13.18
N ASP A 81 -17.45 -19.49 14.45
CA ASP A 81 -16.50 -18.46 14.87
C ASP A 81 -15.05 -18.85 14.51
N GLY A 82 -14.72 -20.15 14.51
CA GLY A 82 -13.48 -20.67 13.93
C GLY A 82 -13.32 -20.33 12.44
N TYR A 83 -14.36 -20.57 11.63
CA TYR A 83 -14.33 -20.22 10.21
C TYR A 83 -14.28 -18.70 9.96
N LYS A 84 -14.90 -17.88 10.82
CA LYS A 84 -14.75 -16.41 10.74
C LYS A 84 -13.30 -16.00 10.96
N ALA A 85 -12.59 -16.60 11.92
CA ALA A 85 -11.18 -16.32 12.16
C ALA A 85 -10.33 -16.71 10.94
N THR A 86 -10.58 -17.89 10.34
CA THR A 86 -9.91 -18.32 9.10
C THR A 86 -10.17 -17.34 7.95
N LEU A 87 -11.41 -16.85 7.81
CA LEU A 87 -11.75 -15.85 6.80
C LEU A 87 -10.98 -14.54 6.99
N VAL A 88 -10.84 -14.06 8.23
CA VAL A 88 -10.03 -12.86 8.54
C VAL A 88 -8.57 -13.08 8.16
N MET A 89 -8.02 -14.27 8.44
CA MET A 89 -6.65 -14.63 8.05
C MET A 89 -6.45 -14.71 6.54
N LEU A 90 -7.42 -15.25 5.80
CA LEU A 90 -7.41 -15.22 4.34
C LEU A 90 -7.58 -13.79 3.80
N LYS A 91 -8.32 -12.93 4.52
CA LYS A 91 -8.50 -11.51 4.19
C LYS A 91 -7.18 -10.74 4.28
N SER A 92 -6.50 -10.82 5.43
CA SER A 92 -5.22 -10.14 5.65
C SER A 92 -4.13 -10.57 4.66
N ARG A 93 -4.02 -11.88 4.36
CA ARG A 93 -2.99 -12.41 3.45
C ARG A 93 -3.07 -11.90 2.01
N THR A 94 -4.25 -11.51 1.52
CA THR A 94 -4.36 -10.92 0.17
C THR A 94 -4.23 -9.40 0.21
N SER A 95 -4.66 -8.73 1.28
CA SER A 95 -4.52 -7.27 1.40
C SER A 95 -3.07 -6.82 1.36
N TYR A 96 -2.14 -7.61 1.91
CA TYR A 96 -0.69 -7.36 1.81
C TYR A 96 -0.15 -7.37 0.37
N LEU A 97 -0.87 -7.97 -0.60
CA LEU A 97 -0.46 -8.00 -2.00
C LEU A 97 -1.03 -6.83 -2.83
N GLY A 98 -2.08 -6.15 -2.35
CA GLY A 98 -2.88 -5.22 -3.15
C GLY A 98 -2.49 -3.74 -3.08
N GLY A 99 -1.58 -3.35 -2.17
CA GLY A 99 -1.22 -1.94 -2.00
C GLY A 99 0.23 -1.80 -1.57
N LYS A 100 1.14 -1.74 -2.53
CA LYS A 100 2.51 -1.30 -2.25
C LYS A 100 2.48 0.24 -2.15
N PRO A 101 2.76 0.86 -0.99
CA PRO A 101 2.85 2.30 -0.92
C PRO A 101 3.94 2.78 -1.88
N PHE A 102 3.58 3.65 -2.81
CA PHE A 102 4.55 4.28 -3.70
C PHE A 102 5.21 5.44 -2.96
N VAL A 103 6.53 5.37 -2.78
CA VAL A 103 7.31 6.48 -2.22
C VAL A 103 8.05 7.14 -3.38
N GLY A 104 7.57 8.32 -3.77
CA GLY A 104 8.27 9.19 -4.72
C GLY A 104 9.56 9.75 -4.12
N GLY A 105 10.57 9.94 -4.96
CA GLY A 105 11.77 10.69 -4.63
C GLY A 105 12.85 10.01 -3.80
N VAL A 106 12.77 8.69 -3.64
CA VAL A 106 13.89 7.87 -3.14
C VAL A 106 15.08 7.82 -4.09
N SER A 107 14.84 7.95 -5.40
CA SER A 107 15.88 7.95 -6.43
C SER A 107 16.11 9.35 -6.98
N ARG A 108 17.37 9.80 -7.02
CA ARG A 108 17.78 11.07 -7.65
C ARG A 108 17.45 11.12 -9.14
N MET A 109 17.58 9.98 -9.84
CA MET A 109 17.23 9.89 -11.26
C MET A 109 15.72 9.96 -11.49
N ALA A 110 14.92 9.26 -10.68
CA ALA A 110 13.46 9.33 -10.76
C ALA A 110 12.96 10.77 -10.50
N ASN A 111 13.51 11.43 -9.48
CA ASN A 111 13.22 12.84 -9.20
C ASN A 111 13.54 13.77 -10.38
N ALA A 112 14.66 13.53 -11.08
CA ALA A 112 15.04 14.35 -12.22
C ALA A 112 14.13 14.14 -13.44
N ILE A 113 13.64 12.91 -13.64
CA ILE A 113 12.63 12.60 -14.67
C ILE A 113 11.30 13.28 -14.31
N ASP A 114 10.83 13.13 -13.07
CA ASP A 114 9.60 13.77 -12.61
C ASP A 114 9.69 15.30 -12.65
N ALA A 115 10.88 15.87 -12.44
CA ALA A 115 11.09 17.32 -12.52
C ALA A 115 11.00 17.87 -13.96
N ARG A 116 11.20 17.00 -14.97
CA ARG A 116 11.07 17.33 -16.39
C ARG A 116 9.65 17.14 -16.93
N ASN A 117 8.74 16.57 -16.14
CA ASN A 117 7.35 16.37 -16.57
C ASN A 117 6.61 17.73 -16.66
N PRO A 118 6.13 18.15 -17.85
CA PRO A 118 5.42 19.42 -18.02
C PRO A 118 4.06 19.48 -17.30
N ASP A 119 3.43 18.33 -17.05
CA ASP A 119 2.13 18.23 -16.39
C ASP A 119 2.24 18.18 -14.85
N ARG A 120 3.46 18.16 -14.33
CA ARG A 120 3.70 18.16 -12.88
C ARG A 120 3.39 19.54 -12.31
N VAL A 121 2.38 19.60 -11.45
CA VAL A 121 2.11 20.78 -10.60
C VAL A 121 3.36 21.08 -9.78
N ARG A 122 3.99 22.21 -10.08
CA ARG A 122 5.19 22.66 -9.38
C ARG A 122 4.80 23.16 -7.99
N PRO A 123 5.56 22.79 -6.94
CA PRO A 123 5.31 23.34 -5.62
C PRO A 123 5.51 24.86 -5.65
N GLN A 124 4.55 25.62 -5.09
CA GLN A 124 4.60 27.08 -5.05
C GLN A 124 5.59 27.60 -4.00
N PHE A 125 6.01 26.76 -3.07
CA PHE A 125 6.98 27.08 -2.02
C PHE A 125 8.29 26.33 -2.25
N THR A 126 9.41 27.04 -2.15
CA THR A 126 10.75 26.43 -2.13
C THR A 126 11.33 26.52 -0.72
N THR A 127 12.25 25.60 -0.39
CA THR A 127 12.95 25.58 0.91
C THR A 127 13.67 26.89 1.23
N GLN A 128 13.94 27.74 0.23
CA GLN A 128 14.58 29.02 0.42
C GLN A 128 13.62 30.14 0.86
N MET A 129 12.30 30.00 0.68
CA MET A 129 11.32 31.05 1.01
C MET A 129 11.19 31.33 2.51
N LEU A 130 11.56 30.38 3.38
CA LEU A 130 11.60 30.57 4.85
C LEU A 130 13.02 30.84 5.37
N ARG A 131 14.05 30.72 4.52
CA ARG A 131 15.46 30.80 4.94
C ARG A 131 16.08 32.19 4.79
N ASP A 132 15.35 33.17 4.25
CA ASP A 132 15.89 34.52 4.10
C ASP A 132 15.23 35.55 5.03
N ARG A 133 15.88 35.76 6.18
CA ARG A 133 15.76 37.00 6.98
C ARG A 133 17.10 37.40 7.60
N ARG A 134 18.22 36.87 7.10
CA ARG A 134 19.55 37.10 7.72
C ARG A 134 20.70 37.18 6.73
N ARG A 135 20.46 37.29 5.42
CA ARG A 135 21.55 37.45 4.44
C ARG A 135 21.82 38.89 4.00
N ASP A 136 20.91 39.82 4.31
CA ASP A 136 21.05 41.25 3.97
C ASP A 136 21.13 42.14 5.23
N ALA A 137 21.91 41.73 6.23
CA ALA A 137 22.36 42.70 7.22
C ALA A 137 23.46 43.55 6.57
N PRO A 138 23.30 44.89 6.40
CA PRO A 138 24.38 45.71 5.87
C PRO A 138 25.59 45.57 6.79
N GLU A 139 26.74 45.18 6.22
CA GLU A 139 28.01 45.17 6.95
C GLU A 139 28.34 46.60 7.38
N TYR A 140 28.26 46.88 8.69
CA TYR A 140 28.79 48.12 9.24
C TYR A 140 30.32 48.06 9.21
N ARG A 141 30.91 48.47 8.08
CA ARG A 141 32.36 48.62 7.92
C ARG A 141 32.81 49.80 8.80
N ARG A 142 33.34 49.52 9.99
CA ARG A 142 33.98 50.53 10.84
C ARG A 142 35.27 51.02 10.16
N HIS A 143 35.18 52.09 9.38
CA HIS A 143 36.35 52.93 9.09
C HIS A 143 36.45 53.99 10.18
N GLY A 144 37.59 53.97 10.88
CA GLY A 144 37.93 54.98 11.87
C GLY A 144 38.08 56.37 11.23
N LEU A 145 37.64 57.38 11.98
CA LEU A 145 38.04 58.78 11.92
C LEU A 145 37.95 59.47 10.54
N GLY A 146 36.88 60.24 10.36
CA GLY A 146 36.80 61.30 9.35
C GLY A 146 35.38 61.51 8.84
N VAL A 147 34.64 62.45 9.42
CA VAL A 147 33.37 62.93 8.87
C VAL A 147 33.73 63.88 7.73
N THR A 148 33.45 63.50 6.48
CA THR A 148 33.34 64.43 5.36
C THR A 148 32.12 64.06 4.54
N PHE A 149 31.09 64.91 4.62
CA PHE A 149 30.04 65.01 3.61
C PHE A 149 30.67 65.66 2.38
N ASP A 150 30.60 65.01 1.21
CA ASP A 150 30.77 65.70 -0.07
C ASP A 150 29.67 65.22 -1.02
N GLU A 151 28.63 66.05 -1.14
CA GLU A 151 27.68 66.02 -2.25
C GLU A 151 28.37 66.58 -3.48
N ARG A 152 28.66 65.73 -4.47
CA ARG A 152 28.88 66.11 -5.87
C ARG A 152 28.72 64.84 -6.71
N LEU A 153 27.60 64.73 -7.40
CA LEU A 153 27.33 65.27 -8.74
C LEU A 153 27.61 64.18 -9.78
N ASP A 154 26.53 63.89 -10.51
CA ASP A 154 26.49 63.05 -11.70
C ASP A 154 27.56 63.44 -12.74
N ALA A 155 27.79 62.47 -13.62
CA ALA A 155 28.30 62.58 -14.99
C ALA A 155 29.67 61.95 -15.24
N ASP A 156 29.75 61.41 -16.47
CA ASP A 156 30.91 60.93 -17.22
C ASP A 156 31.21 59.44 -16.99
N GLY A 157 30.83 58.50 -17.88
CA GLY A 157 30.80 58.58 -19.33
C GLY A 157 32.13 58.10 -19.87
N THR A 158 32.21 56.85 -20.33
CA THR A 158 32.95 56.46 -21.55
C THR A 158 32.80 54.97 -21.83
N THR A 159 32.47 54.71 -23.09
CA THR A 159 32.40 53.44 -23.78
C THR A 159 33.78 52.95 -24.20
N ASP A 160 33.80 51.69 -24.64
CA ASP A 160 34.70 51.08 -25.64
C ASP A 160 36.06 50.51 -25.21
N GLY A 161 36.28 49.27 -25.68
CA GLY A 161 37.54 48.95 -26.38
C GLY A 161 38.39 47.82 -25.82
N ASP A 162 38.24 46.65 -26.44
CA ASP A 162 39.32 45.76 -26.89
C ASP A 162 40.23 44.98 -25.90
N GLY A 163 40.49 43.71 -26.27
CA GLY A 163 41.77 43.09 -25.96
C GLY A 163 41.78 41.58 -25.73
N ASP A 164 41.85 40.82 -26.82
CA ASP A 164 42.24 39.40 -26.90
C ASP A 164 43.46 39.03 -26.03
N GLY A 165 43.51 37.76 -25.60
CA GLY A 165 44.74 37.21 -25.02
C GLY A 165 44.68 35.76 -24.54
N ARG A 166 44.46 34.82 -25.46
CA ARG A 166 44.83 33.37 -25.45
C ARG A 166 44.49 32.50 -24.24
#